data_AF-A0A2M7EJI2-F1
#
_entry.id   AF-A0A2M7EJI2-F1
#
_cell.length_a   1.000
_cell.length_b   1.000
_cell.length_c   1.000
_cell.angle_alpha   90.00
_cell.angle_beta   90.00
_cell.angle_gamma   90.00
#
_symmetry.space_group_name_H-M   'P 1'
#
loop_
_entity.id
_entity.type
_entity.pdbx_description
1 polymer ?
#
loop_
_entity_poly.entity_id
_entity_poly.type
_entity_poly.pdbx_seq_one_letter_code
_entity_poly.pdbx_strand_id
1 'polypeptide(L)'
;MSTSSLSLYIFNSIEDEWRFNSSIQSSYLLSDSYLYMNIDVSPSVLITPIPISSQFKKYVESLAEVSISTYSPIHKTHSICKNIMFDKKLLNLLVNEAKKWNNTIVMKAYVSTPELLMLKDTFIKKGVKVLLPENTETEHLWTVDFFGSKAGFRSVFARFMPKGSICYSAQEAAKKAQELYQKKKAVVIKTNRGNSGEG
;
A
#
# COMPACT_ATOMS: atom_id res chain seq x y z
N MET A 1 29.23 -5.66 14.38
CA MET A 1 28.56 -6.84 13.79
C MET A 1 27.37 -6.32 12.99
N SER A 2 27.37 -6.51 11.67
CA SER A 2 26.21 -6.18 10.83
C SER A 2 25.02 -7.02 11.33
N THR A 3 23.99 -6.36 11.87
CA THR A 3 22.76 -7.03 12.29
C THR A 3 22.01 -7.46 11.04
N SER A 4 22.24 -8.71 10.60
CA SER A 4 21.56 -9.25 9.44
C SER A 4 20.05 -9.39 9.74
N SER A 5 19.21 -8.84 8.86
CA SER A 5 17.75 -8.82 8.95
C SER A 5 17.13 -9.25 7.63
N LEU A 6 15.94 -9.84 7.68
CA LEU A 6 15.17 -10.19 6.49
C LEU A 6 14.39 -8.97 5.99
N SER A 7 14.60 -8.55 4.76
CA SER A 7 13.76 -7.51 4.14
C SER A 7 12.50 -8.14 3.56
N LEU A 8 11.34 -7.72 4.07
CA LEU A 8 10.03 -8.21 3.63
C LEU A 8 9.24 -7.07 2.99
N TYR A 9 9.08 -7.15 1.68
CA TYR A 9 8.34 -6.18 0.88
C TYR A 9 6.91 -6.68 0.65
N ILE A 10 5.92 -5.85 0.96
CA ILE A 10 4.50 -6.20 0.84
C ILE A 10 3.81 -5.20 -0.08
N PHE A 11 3.27 -5.68 -1.19
CA PHE A 11 2.47 -4.88 -2.11
C PHE A 11 1.04 -4.64 -1.56
N ASN A 12 0.94 -3.94 -0.43
CA ASN A 12 -0.35 -3.66 0.18
C ASN A 12 -1.10 -2.60 -0.67
N SER A 13 -2.32 -2.86 -1.15
CA SER A 13 -3.08 -1.90 -1.95
C SER A 13 -3.81 -0.86 -1.08
N ILE A 14 -3.99 0.35 -1.58
CA ILE A 14 -4.64 1.47 -0.87
C ILE A 14 -6.17 1.29 -0.88
N GLU A 15 -6.83 1.57 0.24
CA GLU A 15 -8.29 1.46 0.48
C GLU A 15 -9.16 2.07 -0.65
N ASP A 16 -8.68 3.17 -1.26
CA ASP A 16 -9.37 3.92 -2.31
C ASP A 16 -9.45 3.20 -3.66
N GLU A 17 -8.60 2.19 -3.89
CA GLU A 17 -8.68 1.39 -5.11
C GLU A 17 -9.75 0.30 -4.99
N TRP A 18 -10.21 -0.06 -3.79
CA TRP A 18 -10.99 -1.29 -3.58
C TRP A 18 -12.48 -1.16 -3.91
N ARG A 19 -13.09 0.01 -3.68
CA ARG A 19 -14.50 0.24 -4.07
C ARG A 19 -14.68 0.23 -5.60
N PHE A 20 -13.60 0.41 -6.35
CA PHE A 20 -13.57 0.37 -7.82
C PHE A 20 -12.89 -0.90 -8.37
N ASN A 21 -12.01 -1.56 -7.62
CA ASN A 21 -11.26 -2.75 -8.06
C ASN A 21 -12.03 -4.08 -8.02
N SER A 22 -13.28 -4.13 -7.55
CA SER A 22 -14.06 -5.40 -7.68
C SER A 22 -14.23 -5.84 -9.14
N SER A 23 -13.99 -4.94 -10.10
CA SER A 23 -14.06 -5.20 -11.55
C SER A 23 -12.70 -5.21 -12.26
N ILE A 24 -11.57 -4.90 -11.59
CA ILE A 24 -10.31 -4.63 -12.29
C ILE A 24 -9.15 -5.50 -11.77
N GLN A 25 -8.87 -6.58 -12.53
CA GLN A 25 -7.65 -7.39 -12.39
C GLN A 25 -6.36 -6.61 -12.74
N SER A 26 -6.44 -5.44 -13.38
CA SER A 26 -5.27 -4.74 -13.93
C SER A 26 -4.38 -4.06 -12.90
N SER A 27 -4.90 -3.63 -11.74
CA SER A 27 -4.10 -3.01 -10.67
C SER A 27 -3.07 -3.98 -10.09
N TYR A 28 -3.34 -5.29 -10.16
CA TYR A 28 -2.38 -6.32 -9.75
C TYR A 28 -1.22 -6.51 -10.73
N LEU A 29 -1.38 -6.16 -12.02
CA LEU A 29 -0.30 -6.20 -13.01
C LEU A 29 0.78 -5.15 -12.71
N LEU A 30 0.43 -4.06 -12.01
CA LEU A 30 1.40 -3.08 -11.53
C LEU A 30 2.24 -3.61 -10.36
N SER A 31 1.86 -4.71 -9.70
CA SER A 31 2.67 -5.28 -8.64
C SER A 31 4.03 -5.80 -9.14
N ASP A 32 4.15 -6.11 -10.44
CA ASP A 32 5.41 -6.48 -11.06
C ASP A 32 6.39 -5.30 -11.11
N SER A 33 5.92 -4.06 -11.26
CA SER A 33 6.81 -2.88 -11.22
C SER A 33 7.39 -2.62 -9.84
N TYR A 34 6.78 -3.16 -8.78
CA TYR A 34 7.30 -3.04 -7.41
C TYR A 34 8.54 -3.88 -7.18
N LEU A 35 8.72 -4.94 -7.97
CA LEU A 35 9.95 -5.71 -8.00
C LEU A 35 11.12 -4.76 -8.28
N TYR A 36 11.01 -3.86 -9.28
CA TYR A 36 12.07 -2.90 -9.60
C TYR A 36 12.35 -1.86 -8.51
N MET A 37 11.32 -1.34 -7.85
CA MET A 37 11.47 -0.23 -6.90
C MET A 37 12.13 -0.62 -5.58
N ASN A 38 12.19 -1.91 -5.29
CA ASN A 38 12.52 -2.44 -3.96
C ASN A 38 13.62 -3.51 -3.98
N ILE A 39 14.36 -3.62 -5.09
CA ILE A 39 15.54 -4.46 -5.14
C ILE A 39 16.64 -3.81 -4.31
N ASP A 40 16.88 -4.39 -3.14
CA ASP A 40 18.02 -4.07 -2.31
C ASP A 40 19.07 -5.20 -2.42
N VAL A 41 20.31 -4.91 -2.06
CA VAL A 41 21.49 -5.80 -2.26
C VAL A 41 21.55 -6.95 -1.23
N SER A 42 20.44 -7.30 -0.60
CA SER A 42 20.40 -8.24 0.53
C SER A 42 19.02 -8.89 0.68
N PRO A 43 18.89 -10.01 1.44
CA PRO A 43 17.85 -11.00 1.26
C PRO A 43 16.45 -10.37 1.29
N SER A 44 15.83 -10.36 0.12
CA SER A 44 14.55 -9.70 -0.09
C SER A 44 13.49 -10.74 -0.40
N VAL A 45 12.45 -10.75 0.42
CA VAL A 45 11.22 -11.49 0.15
C VAL A 45 10.17 -10.49 -0.31
N LEU A 46 9.64 -10.68 -1.51
CA LEU A 46 8.54 -9.90 -2.05
C LEU A 46 7.24 -10.70 -1.94
N ILE A 47 6.22 -10.10 -1.33
CA ILE A 47 4.87 -10.63 -1.26
C ILE A 47 3.96 -9.85 -2.20
N THR A 48 3.46 -10.55 -3.21
CA THR A 48 2.55 -10.01 -4.22
C THR A 48 1.16 -10.68 -4.13
N PRO A 49 0.11 -10.03 -4.62
CA PRO A 49 -1.25 -10.58 -4.59
C PRO A 49 -1.46 -11.71 -5.62
N ILE A 50 -0.65 -11.69 -6.68
CA ILE A 50 -0.59 -12.71 -7.71
C ILE A 50 0.86 -13.16 -7.94
N PRO A 51 1.10 -14.44 -8.28
CA PRO A 51 2.44 -14.92 -8.55
C PRO A 51 3.10 -14.15 -9.69
N ILE A 52 4.34 -13.70 -9.47
CA ILE A 52 5.17 -13.09 -10.52
C ILE A 52 5.62 -14.18 -11.50
N SER A 53 5.59 -13.87 -12.80
CA SER A 53 6.06 -14.82 -13.81
C SER A 53 7.56 -15.13 -13.63
N SER A 54 7.94 -16.40 -13.80
CA SER A 54 9.33 -16.84 -13.63
C SER A 54 10.28 -16.19 -14.65
N GLN A 55 9.79 -15.91 -15.86
CA GLN A 55 10.56 -15.22 -16.89
C GLN A 55 10.85 -13.76 -16.51
N PHE A 56 9.83 -13.03 -16.04
CA PHE A 56 10.01 -11.65 -15.60
C PHE A 56 10.93 -11.57 -14.37
N LYS A 57 10.72 -12.45 -13.38
CA LYS A 57 11.60 -12.55 -12.22
C LYS A 57 13.07 -12.75 -12.63
N LYS A 58 13.37 -13.73 -13.48
CA LYS A 58 14.73 -13.98 -13.98
C LYS A 58 15.33 -12.78 -14.70
N TYR A 59 14.51 -12.09 -15.51
CA TYR A 59 14.94 -10.88 -16.20
C TYR A 59 15.35 -9.79 -15.19
N VAL A 60 14.53 -9.53 -14.18
CA VAL A 60 14.83 -8.52 -13.15
C VAL A 60 16.03 -8.91 -12.29
N GLU A 61 16.11 -10.17 -11.86
CA GLU A 61 17.28 -10.71 -11.13
C GLU A 61 18.57 -10.57 -11.95
N SER A 62 18.51 -10.75 -13.28
CA SER A 62 19.67 -10.58 -14.16
C SER A 62 20.09 -9.12 -14.33
N LEU A 63 19.15 -8.18 -14.32
CA LEU A 63 19.44 -6.75 -14.46
C LEU A 63 20.05 -6.17 -13.19
N ALA A 64 19.58 -6.65 -12.03
CA ALA A 64 19.98 -6.11 -10.73
C ALA A 64 21.04 -6.94 -10.00
N GLU A 65 21.46 -8.07 -10.58
CA GLU A 65 22.47 -8.98 -10.01
C GLU A 65 22.12 -9.46 -8.59
N VAL A 66 20.84 -9.70 -8.32
CA VAL A 66 20.32 -10.19 -7.03
C VAL A 66 19.45 -11.43 -7.18
N SER A 67 19.26 -12.17 -6.09
CA SER A 67 18.23 -13.21 -6.01
C SER A 67 17.09 -12.77 -5.08
N ILE A 68 15.86 -12.93 -5.55
CA ILE A 68 14.66 -12.44 -4.88
C ILE A 68 13.74 -13.62 -4.61
N SER A 69 13.26 -13.78 -3.38
CA SER A 69 12.22 -14.76 -3.08
C SER A 69 10.86 -14.11 -3.25
N THR A 70 9.97 -14.71 -4.04
CA THR A 70 8.64 -14.16 -4.31
C THR A 70 7.57 -15.13 -3.81
N TYR A 71 6.61 -14.64 -3.04
CA TYR A 71 5.47 -15.44 -2.61
C TYR A 71 4.15 -14.70 -2.85
N SER A 72 3.09 -15.47 -3.01
CA SER A 72 1.73 -14.94 -3.08
C SER A 72 0.83 -15.76 -2.16
N PRO A 73 0.07 -15.13 -1.26
CA PRO A 73 -0.86 -15.85 -0.39
C PRO A 73 -1.92 -16.61 -1.18
N ILE A 74 -2.35 -17.77 -0.68
CA ILE A 74 -3.43 -18.55 -1.30
C ILE A 74 -4.79 -17.85 -1.08
N HIS A 75 -4.99 -17.26 0.09
CA HIS A 75 -6.21 -16.52 0.41
C HIS A 75 -6.23 -15.16 -0.27
N LYS A 76 -7.38 -14.78 -0.83
CA LYS A 76 -7.58 -13.51 -1.52
C LYS A 76 -8.70 -12.72 -0.84
N THR A 77 -8.31 -11.81 0.05
CA THR A 77 -9.15 -10.77 0.63
C THR A 77 -8.71 -9.39 0.12
N HIS A 78 -9.32 -8.35 0.66
CA HIS A 78 -8.98 -6.97 0.32
C HIS A 78 -7.68 -6.44 0.93
N SER A 79 -6.86 -7.30 1.54
CA SER A 79 -5.58 -6.89 2.10
C SER A 79 -4.61 -8.05 2.03
N ILE A 80 -3.45 -7.81 1.42
CA ILE A 80 -2.37 -8.81 1.40
C ILE A 80 -1.91 -9.13 2.82
N CYS A 81 -1.89 -8.14 3.71
CA CYS A 81 -1.54 -8.36 5.11
C CYS A 81 -2.51 -9.35 5.78
N LYS A 82 -3.82 -9.19 5.58
CA LYS A 82 -4.83 -10.18 6.03
C LYS A 82 -4.60 -11.55 5.38
N ASN A 83 -4.31 -11.57 4.08
CA ASN A 83 -4.06 -12.81 3.35
C ASN A 83 -2.87 -13.60 3.92
N ILE A 84 -1.76 -12.91 4.24
CA ILE A 84 -0.59 -13.51 4.90
C ILE A 84 -0.98 -14.08 6.28
N MET A 85 -1.75 -13.34 7.08
CA MET A 85 -2.17 -13.80 8.41
C MET A 85 -3.06 -15.05 8.35
N PHE A 86 -3.93 -15.17 7.34
CA PHE A 86 -4.79 -16.32 7.14
C PHE A 86 -4.07 -17.52 6.51
N ASP A 87 -3.06 -17.27 5.68
CA ASP A 87 -2.21 -18.31 5.10
C ASP A 87 -1.15 -18.78 6.12
N LYS A 88 -1.57 -19.70 7.00
CA LYS A 88 -0.69 -20.26 8.04
C LYS A 88 0.60 -20.87 7.47
N LYS A 89 0.57 -21.41 6.25
CA LYS A 89 1.76 -22.00 5.61
C LYS A 89 2.75 -20.91 5.26
N LEU A 90 2.30 -19.86 4.56
CA LEU A 90 3.13 -18.72 4.20
C LEU A 90 3.65 -18.00 5.46
N LEU A 91 2.78 -17.74 6.44
CA LEU A 91 3.18 -17.07 7.67
C LEU A 91 4.28 -17.84 8.42
N ASN A 92 4.13 -19.15 8.57
CA ASN A 92 5.14 -19.98 9.24
C ASN A 92 6.44 -20.07 8.41
N LEU A 93 6.34 -20.08 7.08
CA LEU A 93 7.50 -19.98 6.19
C LEU A 93 8.27 -18.68 6.47
N LEU A 94 7.60 -17.54 6.47
CA LEU A 94 8.23 -16.23 6.70
C LEU A 94 8.86 -16.11 8.09
N VAL A 95 8.21 -16.67 9.12
CA VAL A 95 8.77 -16.74 10.48
C VAL A 95 10.02 -17.61 10.52
N ASN A 96 10.03 -18.73 9.81
CA ASN A 96 11.20 -19.60 9.75
C ASN A 96 12.33 -18.98 8.92
N GLU A 97 12.03 -18.24 7.87
CA GLU A 97 13.04 -17.44 7.17
C GLU A 97 13.65 -16.39 8.09
N ALA A 98 12.84 -15.66 8.86
CA ALA A 98 13.33 -14.67 9.81
C ALA A 98 14.31 -15.24 10.86
N LYS A 99 14.18 -16.53 11.24
CA LYS A 99 15.14 -17.20 12.14
C LYS A 99 16.55 -17.26 11.57
N LYS A 100 16.70 -17.33 10.25
CA LYS A 100 18.01 -17.28 9.57
C LYS A 100 18.64 -15.88 9.63
N TRP A 101 17.85 -14.87 9.98
CA TRP A 101 18.20 -13.45 9.99
C TRP A 101 17.97 -12.84 11.36
N ASN A 102 18.54 -13.46 12.40
CA ASN A 102 18.48 -13.00 13.81
C ASN A 102 17.06 -12.71 14.32
N ASN A 103 16.06 -13.47 13.85
CA ASN A 103 14.65 -13.24 14.17
C ASN A 103 14.19 -11.80 13.90
N THR A 104 14.78 -11.11 12.92
CA THR A 104 14.46 -9.71 12.63
C THR A 104 13.96 -9.55 11.20
N ILE A 105 12.78 -8.97 11.05
CA ILE A 105 12.20 -8.56 9.78
C ILE A 105 12.20 -7.04 9.69
N VAL A 106 12.72 -6.50 8.59
CA VAL A 106 12.46 -5.13 8.16
C VAL A 106 11.31 -5.20 7.16
N MET A 107 10.13 -4.80 7.59
CA MET A 107 8.94 -4.81 6.76
C MET A 107 8.81 -3.45 6.06
N LYS A 108 8.61 -3.50 4.75
CA LYS A 108 8.34 -2.33 3.91
C LYS A 108 7.05 -2.59 3.15
N ALA A 109 6.17 -1.62 3.15
CA ALA A 109 4.87 -1.75 2.49
C ALA A 109 4.59 -0.50 1.68
N TYR A 110 3.91 -0.70 0.55
CA TYR A 110 3.52 0.42 -0.32
C TYR A 110 2.71 1.49 0.42
N VAL A 111 1.81 1.07 1.32
CA VAL A 111 1.04 1.97 2.17
C VAL A 111 0.93 1.45 3.60
N SER A 112 0.98 2.38 4.55
CA SER A 112 0.67 2.12 5.96
C SER A 112 -0.83 1.91 6.13
N THR A 113 -1.26 0.71 6.51
CA THR A 113 -2.67 0.40 6.81
C THR A 113 -2.81 -0.26 8.18
N PRO A 114 -4.01 -0.26 8.79
CA PRO A 114 -4.25 -0.99 10.04
C PRO A 114 -3.85 -2.47 9.94
N GLU A 115 -4.08 -3.12 8.79
CA GLU A 115 -3.70 -4.50 8.55
C GLU A 115 -2.20 -4.76 8.55
N LEU A 116 -1.39 -3.78 8.12
CA LEU A 116 0.05 -3.87 8.20
C LEU A 116 0.52 -3.95 9.65
N LEU A 117 -0.08 -3.13 10.52
CA LEU A 117 0.23 -3.12 11.95
C LEU A 117 -0.23 -4.41 12.63
N MET A 118 -1.41 -4.93 12.26
CA MET A 118 -1.86 -6.25 12.74
C MET A 118 -0.93 -7.38 12.31
N LEU A 119 -0.38 -7.32 11.08
CA LEU A 119 0.60 -8.30 10.60
C LEU A 119 1.91 -8.19 11.40
N LYS A 120 2.40 -6.98 11.65
CA LYS A 120 3.55 -6.73 12.55
C LYS A 120 3.32 -7.39 13.92
N ASP A 121 2.18 -7.15 14.55
CA ASP A 121 1.87 -7.73 15.86
C ASP A 121 1.80 -9.26 15.81
N THR A 122 1.31 -9.81 14.71
CA THR A 122 1.27 -11.26 14.49
C THR A 122 2.67 -11.87 14.43
N PHE A 123 3.63 -11.23 13.77
CA PHE A 123 5.03 -11.66 13.77
C PHE A 123 5.68 -11.51 15.17
N ILE A 124 5.42 -10.41 15.87
CA ILE A 124 5.94 -10.17 17.23
C ILE A 124 5.45 -11.26 18.19
N LYS A 125 4.16 -11.61 18.15
CA LYS A 125 3.59 -12.72 18.93
C LYS A 125 4.22 -14.08 18.64
N LYS A 126 4.89 -14.24 17.49
CA LYS A 126 5.64 -15.43 17.10
C LYS A 126 7.14 -15.35 17.40
N GLY A 127 7.58 -14.34 18.16
CA GLY A 127 8.97 -14.17 18.58
C GLY A 127 9.87 -13.51 17.54
N VAL A 128 9.31 -12.84 16.54
CA VAL A 128 10.06 -12.12 15.50
C VAL A 128 10.06 -10.62 15.80
N LYS A 129 11.23 -9.99 15.85
CA LYS A 129 11.37 -8.54 15.90
C LYS A 129 11.00 -7.96 14.54
N VAL A 130 10.08 -6.99 14.51
CA VAL A 130 9.65 -6.33 13.28
C VAL A 130 9.99 -4.84 13.32
N LEU A 131 10.70 -4.37 12.31
CA LEU A 131 11.02 -2.97 12.06
C LEU A 131 10.16 -2.46 10.90
N LEU A 132 9.57 -1.28 11.07
CA LEU A 132 8.78 -0.58 10.06
C LEU A 132 9.36 0.84 9.89
N PRO A 133 10.52 0.99 9.22
CA PRO A 133 11.25 2.26 9.23
C PRO A 133 10.54 3.40 8.48
N GLU A 134 9.68 3.06 7.52
CA GLU A 134 9.00 4.01 6.63
C GLU A 134 7.53 4.22 7.00
N ASN A 135 7.01 3.47 7.99
CA ASN A 135 5.58 3.46 8.30
C ASN A 135 5.26 4.19 9.59
N THR A 136 4.09 4.83 9.54
CA THR A 136 3.51 5.59 10.63
C THR A 136 3.04 4.68 11.76
N GLU A 137 3.17 5.14 13.01
CA GLU A 137 2.61 4.45 14.17
C GLU A 137 1.08 4.46 14.19
N THR A 138 0.47 3.55 14.97
CA THR A 138 -1.00 3.39 15.05
C THR A 138 -1.72 4.70 15.35
N GLU A 139 -1.18 5.49 16.28
CA GLU A 139 -1.75 6.77 16.71
C GLU A 139 -1.73 7.87 15.64
N HIS A 140 -0.94 7.68 14.59
CA HIS A 140 -0.76 8.63 13.51
C HIS A 140 -1.32 8.11 12.17
N LEU A 141 -1.89 6.90 12.11
CA LEU A 141 -2.49 6.35 10.89
C LEU A 141 -3.57 7.27 10.28
N TRP A 142 -4.27 8.05 11.10
CA TRP A 142 -5.25 9.03 10.62
C TRP A 142 -4.65 10.05 9.66
N THR A 143 -3.34 10.35 9.75
CA THR A 143 -2.68 11.32 8.87
C THR A 143 -2.63 10.81 7.43
N VAL A 144 -2.36 9.52 7.25
CA VAL A 144 -2.36 8.86 5.93
C VAL A 144 -3.77 8.91 5.33
N ASP A 145 -4.77 8.59 6.15
CA ASP A 145 -6.17 8.58 5.75
C ASP A 145 -6.70 9.98 5.39
N PHE A 146 -6.42 10.96 6.25
CA PHE A 146 -6.88 12.33 6.08
C PHE A 146 -6.17 13.00 4.91
N PHE A 147 -4.83 13.02 4.89
CA PHE A 147 -4.05 13.69 3.84
C PHE A 147 -4.06 12.94 2.51
N GLY A 148 -4.38 11.64 2.51
CA GLY A 148 -4.68 10.87 1.29
C GLY A 148 -5.98 11.29 0.61
N SER A 149 -6.89 11.99 1.30
CA SER A 149 -8.15 12.45 0.73
C SER A 149 -8.05 13.82 0.04
N LYS A 150 -8.90 14.06 -0.97
CA LYS A 150 -8.95 15.37 -1.67
C LYS A 150 -9.34 16.51 -0.73
N ALA A 151 -10.19 16.24 0.27
CA ALA A 151 -10.55 17.22 1.30
C ALA A 151 -9.36 17.54 2.23
N GLY A 152 -8.64 16.51 2.70
CA GLY A 152 -7.46 16.71 3.54
C GLY A 152 -6.35 17.47 2.80
N PHE A 153 -6.06 17.10 1.55
CA PHE A 153 -5.16 17.86 0.70
C PHE A 153 -5.58 19.32 0.59
N ARG A 154 -6.86 19.59 0.29
CA ARG A 154 -7.37 20.97 0.20
C ARG A 154 -7.28 21.72 1.53
N SER A 155 -7.44 21.05 2.68
CA SER A 155 -7.31 21.70 3.99
C SER A 155 -5.91 22.23 4.26
N VAL A 156 -4.87 21.49 3.82
CA VAL A 156 -3.45 21.88 3.99
C VAL A 156 -3.02 22.91 2.96
N PHE A 157 -3.40 22.70 1.69
CA PHE A 157 -2.90 23.49 0.57
C PHE A 157 -3.85 24.59 0.11
N ALA A 158 -4.91 24.90 0.87
CA ALA A 158 -5.96 25.84 0.49
C ALA A 158 -5.44 27.15 -0.12
N ARG A 159 -4.37 27.71 0.46
CA ARG A 159 -3.75 28.98 0.02
C ARG A 159 -3.10 28.94 -1.37
N PHE A 160 -2.72 27.76 -1.84
CA PHE A 160 -2.08 27.55 -3.14
C PHE A 160 -3.01 26.96 -4.19
N MET A 161 -4.27 26.67 -3.82
CA MET A 161 -5.22 25.99 -4.69
C MET A 161 -6.19 26.96 -5.39
N PRO A 162 -6.74 26.57 -6.54
CA PRO A 162 -7.87 27.27 -7.14
C PRO A 162 -9.04 27.37 -6.16
N LYS A 163 -9.78 28.50 -6.27
CA LYS A 163 -11.01 28.74 -5.49
C LYS A 163 -11.94 27.53 -5.60
N GLY A 164 -12.39 27.04 -4.46
CA GLY A 164 -13.24 25.86 -4.34
C GLY A 164 -13.61 25.63 -2.88
N SER A 165 -14.47 24.65 -2.64
CA SER A 165 -15.00 24.35 -1.31
C SER A 165 -15.11 22.84 -1.13
N ILE A 166 -14.99 22.39 0.12
CA ILE A 166 -15.33 21.03 0.53
C ILE A 166 -16.83 21.06 0.85
N CYS A 167 -17.59 20.13 0.29
CA CYS A 167 -19.03 20.02 0.51
C CYS A 167 -19.32 18.64 1.13
N TYR A 168 -20.21 18.59 2.12
CA TYR A 168 -20.52 17.37 2.86
C TYR A 168 -21.82 16.70 2.40
N SER A 169 -22.53 17.33 1.45
CA SER A 169 -23.74 16.79 0.82
C SER A 169 -23.78 17.09 -0.68
N ALA A 170 -24.53 16.26 -1.41
CA ALA A 170 -24.76 16.47 -2.85
C ALA A 170 -25.48 17.80 -3.12
N GLN A 171 -26.41 18.20 -2.24
CA GLN A 171 -27.16 19.45 -2.34
C GLN A 171 -26.23 20.66 -2.18
N GLU A 172 -25.33 20.62 -1.19
CA GLU A 172 -24.33 21.67 -0.98
C GLU A 172 -23.38 21.78 -2.17
N ALA A 173 -22.89 20.65 -2.67
CA ALA A 173 -22.03 20.59 -3.84
C ALA A 173 -22.72 21.18 -5.08
N ALA A 174 -23.98 20.83 -5.32
CA ALA A 174 -24.76 21.34 -6.45
C ALA A 174 -24.96 22.87 -6.37
N LYS A 175 -25.33 23.38 -5.19
CA LYS A 175 -25.48 24.83 -4.96
C LYS A 175 -24.16 25.56 -5.22
N LYS A 176 -23.05 25.04 -4.70
CA LYS A 176 -21.73 25.66 -4.88
C LYS A 176 -21.26 25.62 -6.33
N ALA A 177 -21.51 24.50 -7.01
CA ALA A 177 -21.20 24.34 -8.42
C ALA A 177 -21.97 25.36 -9.27
N GLN A 178 -23.26 25.57 -9.00
CA GLN A 178 -24.06 26.59 -9.70
C GLN A 178 -23.48 28.00 -9.53
N GLU A 179 -23.16 28.40 -8.29
CA GLU A 179 -22.56 29.71 -7.99
C GLU A 179 -21.23 29.94 -8.74
N LEU A 180 -20.38 28.92 -8.78
CA LEU A 180 -19.07 28.99 -9.46
C LEU A 180 -19.24 28.97 -10.98
N TYR A 181 -20.13 28.13 -11.50
CA TYR A 181 -20.39 28.00 -12.93
C TYR A 181 -20.90 29.29 -13.56
N GLN A 182 -21.80 30.02 -12.87
CA GLN A 182 -22.28 31.32 -13.33
C GLN A 182 -21.13 32.32 -13.57
N LYS A 183 -20.09 32.28 -12.73
CA LYS A 183 -18.95 33.21 -12.76
C LYS A 183 -17.78 32.74 -13.62
N LYS A 184 -17.54 31.43 -13.71
CA LYS A 184 -16.33 30.84 -14.32
C LYS A 184 -16.60 29.98 -15.55
N LYS A 185 -17.87 29.68 -15.84
CA LYS A 185 -18.33 28.85 -16.97
C LYS A 185 -17.78 27.41 -16.99
N ALA A 186 -17.08 26.99 -15.93
CA ALA A 186 -16.59 25.63 -15.74
C ALA A 186 -16.44 25.34 -14.24
N VAL A 187 -16.76 24.10 -13.85
CA VAL A 187 -16.59 23.57 -12.48
C VAL A 187 -16.18 22.11 -12.57
N VAL A 188 -15.32 21.68 -11.65
CA VAL A 188 -14.97 20.26 -11.46
C VAL A 188 -15.45 19.84 -10.08
N ILE A 189 -16.27 18.80 -10.03
CA ILE A 189 -16.71 18.14 -8.80
C ILE A 189 -15.90 16.85 -8.70
N LYS A 190 -15.35 16.57 -7.52
CA LYS A 190 -14.57 15.36 -7.25
C LYS A 190 -15.09 14.71 -5.98
N THR A 191 -15.14 13.39 -5.95
CA THR A 191 -15.39 12.66 -4.71
C THR A 191 -14.21 12.84 -3.76
N ASN A 192 -14.46 12.77 -2.46
CA ASN A 192 -13.39 12.93 -1.47
C ASN A 192 -12.28 11.87 -1.64
N ARG A 193 -12.69 10.66 -2.01
CA ARG A 193 -11.83 9.51 -2.29
C ARG A 193 -12.16 8.95 -3.66
N GLY A 194 -11.16 8.82 -4.51
CA GLY A 194 -11.30 8.39 -5.90
C GLY A 194 -9.94 8.39 -6.58
N ASN A 195 -9.71 7.41 -7.44
CA ASN A 195 -8.40 7.12 -8.04
C ASN A 195 -8.43 7.35 -9.56
N SER A 196 -7.27 7.68 -10.16
CA SER A 196 -7.07 7.68 -11.62
C SER A 196 -8.06 8.50 -12.46
N GLY A 197 -8.65 9.55 -11.89
CA GLY A 197 -9.65 10.38 -12.57
C GLY A 197 -11.09 9.88 -12.44
N GLU A 198 -11.30 8.74 -11.78
CA GLU A 198 -12.61 8.25 -11.36
C GLU A 198 -12.96 8.87 -10.00
N GLY A 199 -14.06 9.63 -9.95
CA GLY A 199 -14.51 10.38 -8.77
C GLY A 199 -14.10 11.85 -8.80
#